data_AF-A0A7Y5XTI8-F1
#
_entry.id   AF-A0A7Y5XTI8-F1
#
_cell.length_a   1.000
_cell.length_b   1.000
_cell.length_c   1.000
_cell.angle_alpha   90.00
_cell.angle_beta   90.00
_cell.angle_gamma   90.00
#
_symmetry.space_group_name_H-M   'P 1'
#
loop_
_entity.id
_entity.type
_entity.pdbx_description
1 polymer ?
#
loop_
_entity_poly.entity_id
_entity_poly.type
_entity_poly.pdbx_seq_one_letter_code
_entity_poly.pdbx_strand_id
1 'polypeptide(L)'
;MPTVTDVPVPKQRSYPLIGHSIELLRRPLEFVTSLRDLGDIVRIQLPSTAYVVNSPALIRQLLVTDSRKVTKGVQFQKLRATLGNGLVTSEGTTHRRNRRLAQPAFHRKRISDYVDIMSDCTEKMIADWKPGQQLLLDQELSGLAMTIVAKAL
;
A
#
# COMPACT_ATOMS: atom_id res chain seq x y z
N MET A 1 2.50 -9.21 -29.86
CA MET A 1 2.82 -8.88 -28.46
C MET A 1 4.33 -8.88 -28.36
N PRO A 2 4.98 -7.81 -27.85
CA PRO A 2 6.45 -7.79 -27.79
C PRO A 2 6.93 -8.92 -26.88
N THR A 3 7.85 -9.73 -27.41
CA THR A 3 8.47 -10.86 -26.72
C THR A 3 9.33 -10.30 -25.58
N VAL A 4 9.00 -10.68 -24.35
CA VAL A 4 9.61 -10.20 -23.10
C VAL A 4 10.99 -10.84 -22.92
N THR A 5 11.95 -10.52 -23.78
CA THR A 5 13.31 -11.08 -23.71
C THR A 5 14.34 -10.05 -23.22
N ASP A 6 14.04 -8.76 -23.29
CA ASP A 6 14.96 -7.68 -22.91
C ASP A 6 14.37 -6.73 -21.86
N VAL A 7 13.94 -7.29 -20.72
CA VAL A 7 13.47 -6.49 -19.59
C VAL A 7 14.66 -6.06 -18.74
N PRO A 8 14.87 -4.75 -18.52
CA PRO A 8 15.92 -4.22 -17.66
C PRO A 8 15.93 -4.88 -16.28
N VAL A 9 17.13 -5.15 -15.77
CA VAL A 9 17.36 -5.66 -14.41
C VAL A 9 18.12 -4.57 -13.63
N PRO A 10 17.80 -4.33 -12.35
CA PRO A 10 18.51 -3.36 -11.53
C PRO A 10 20.01 -3.68 -11.46
N LYS A 11 20.85 -2.65 -11.39
CA LYS A 11 22.30 -2.80 -11.19
C LYS A 11 22.66 -3.09 -9.74
N GLN A 12 21.72 -2.90 -8.81
CA GLN A 12 21.88 -3.13 -7.39
C GLN A 12 22.16 -4.60 -7.10
N ARG A 13 22.85 -4.85 -5.99
CA ARG A 13 23.32 -6.19 -5.61
C ARG A 13 22.13 -7.11 -5.33
N SER A 14 22.07 -8.24 -6.03
CA SER A 14 21.18 -9.35 -5.71
C SER A 14 21.93 -10.46 -4.97
N TYR A 15 21.33 -11.03 -3.94
CA TYR A 15 21.90 -12.14 -3.18
C TYR A 15 21.31 -13.50 -3.61
N PRO A 16 22.07 -14.61 -3.48
CA PRO A 16 21.53 -15.95 -3.71
C PRO A 16 20.26 -16.20 -2.89
N LEU A 17 19.26 -16.87 -3.46
CA LEU A 17 17.96 -17.24 -2.86
C LEU A 17 16.97 -16.10 -2.54
N ILE A 18 17.46 -14.92 -2.16
CA ILE A 18 16.62 -13.79 -1.70
C ILE A 18 16.63 -12.59 -2.66
N GLY A 19 17.50 -12.57 -3.65
CA GLY A 19 17.54 -11.52 -4.68
C GLY A 19 17.78 -10.13 -4.09
N HIS A 20 16.91 -9.19 -4.47
CA HIS A 20 16.90 -7.79 -4.02
C HIS A 20 16.09 -7.57 -2.74
N SER A 21 15.65 -8.64 -2.06
CA SER A 21 14.78 -8.50 -0.87
C SER A 21 15.43 -7.70 0.27
N ILE A 22 16.76 -7.81 0.44
CA ILE A 22 17.50 -7.03 1.46
C ILE A 22 17.45 -5.54 1.13
N GLU A 23 17.66 -5.18 -0.13
CA GLU A 23 17.64 -3.79 -0.59
C GLU A 23 16.24 -3.20 -0.41
N LEU A 24 15.21 -3.96 -0.78
CA LEU A 24 13.81 -3.59 -0.59
C LEU A 24 13.43 -3.44 0.90
N LEU A 25 14.02 -4.23 1.80
CA LEU A 25 13.77 -4.14 3.25
C LEU A 25 14.50 -2.99 3.92
N ARG A 26 15.77 -2.77 3.58
CA ARG A 26 16.62 -1.76 4.24
C ARG A 26 16.44 -0.36 3.67
N ARG A 27 16.19 -0.26 2.37
CA ARG A 27 16.13 1.02 1.63
C ARG A 27 15.00 1.00 0.60
N PRO A 28 13.73 0.79 1.03
CA PRO A 28 12.60 0.58 0.12
C PRO A 28 12.40 1.74 -0.87
N LEU A 29 12.46 2.98 -0.38
CA LEU A 29 12.21 4.16 -1.20
C LEU A 29 13.33 4.39 -2.22
N GLU A 30 14.59 4.31 -1.79
CA GLU A 30 15.75 4.41 -2.70
C GLU A 30 15.70 3.33 -3.77
N PHE A 31 15.45 2.07 -3.35
CA PHE A 31 15.38 0.95 -4.27
C PHE A 31 14.27 1.16 -5.30
N VAL A 32 13.02 1.36 -4.89
CA VAL A 32 11.88 1.52 -5.82
C VAL A 32 12.08 2.74 -6.72
N THR A 33 12.59 3.85 -6.20
CA THR A 33 12.84 5.05 -7.01
C THR A 33 13.91 4.80 -8.07
N SER A 34 14.97 4.06 -7.73
CA SER A 34 16.03 3.73 -8.69
C SER A 34 15.56 2.86 -9.86
N LEU A 35 14.40 2.20 -9.75
CA LEU A 35 13.83 1.39 -10.82
C LEU A 35 13.07 2.22 -11.85
N ARG A 36 12.66 3.44 -11.49
CA ARG A 36 11.79 4.27 -12.33
C ARG A 36 12.38 4.53 -13.71
N ASP A 37 13.68 4.84 -13.74
CA ASP A 37 14.36 5.32 -14.95
C ASP A 37 14.96 4.18 -15.79
N LEU A 38 14.79 2.92 -15.36
CA LEU A 38 15.33 1.76 -16.07
C LEU A 38 14.45 1.33 -17.24
N GLY A 39 13.15 1.67 -17.22
CA GLY A 39 12.21 1.36 -18.29
C GLY A 39 10.77 1.15 -17.81
N ASP A 40 9.88 0.90 -18.77
CA ASP A 40 8.44 0.72 -18.55
C ASP A 40 8.10 -0.49 -17.66
N ILE A 41 8.91 -1.54 -17.77
CA ILE A 41 8.85 -2.75 -16.94
C ILE A 41 10.27 -3.06 -16.51
N VAL A 42 10.47 -3.36 -15.23
CA VAL A 42 11.76 -3.75 -14.66
C VAL A 42 11.61 -5.08 -13.96
N ARG A 43 12.49 -6.03 -14.27
CA ARG A 43 12.50 -7.34 -13.63
C ARG A 43 13.36 -7.29 -12.37
N ILE A 44 12.74 -7.54 -11.23
CA ILE A 44 13.44 -7.69 -9.95
C ILE A 44 13.39 -9.14 -9.48
N GLN A 45 14.45 -9.57 -8.80
CA GLN A 45 14.48 -10.85 -8.11
C GLN A 45 14.08 -10.66 -6.65
N LEU A 46 13.07 -11.37 -6.17
CA LEU A 46 12.76 -11.63 -4.74
C LEU A 46 12.94 -13.15 -4.52
N PRO A 47 12.43 -13.80 -3.45
CA PRO A 47 12.40 -15.27 -3.41
C PRO A 47 11.69 -15.90 -4.63
N SER A 48 10.88 -15.10 -5.34
CA SER A 48 10.38 -15.35 -6.69
C SER A 48 10.71 -14.17 -7.61
N THR A 49 10.72 -14.37 -8.93
CA THR A 49 10.80 -13.26 -9.90
C THR A 49 9.59 -12.35 -9.79
N ALA A 50 9.81 -11.05 -9.80
CA ALA A 50 8.75 -10.03 -9.80
C ALA A 50 9.04 -8.96 -10.86
N TYR A 51 8.00 -8.25 -11.27
CA TYR A 51 8.09 -7.17 -12.25
C TYR A 51 7.53 -5.89 -11.66
N VAL A 52 8.30 -4.82 -11.76
CA VAL A 52 7.88 -3.46 -11.41
C VAL A 52 7.44 -2.79 -12.69
N VAL A 53 6.21 -2.26 -12.70
CA VAL A 53 5.61 -1.61 -13.87
C VAL A 53 5.59 -0.12 -13.61
N ASN A 54 6.36 0.63 -14.39
CA ASN A 54 6.49 2.09 -14.28
C ASN A 54 5.60 2.82 -15.30
N SER A 55 5.27 2.19 -16.43
CA SER A 55 4.47 2.80 -17.49
C SER A 55 3.04 3.13 -17.02
N PRO A 56 2.59 4.39 -17.08
CA PRO A 56 1.22 4.77 -16.71
C PRO A 56 0.15 4.02 -17.50
N ALA A 57 0.41 3.75 -18.79
CA ALA A 57 -0.50 3.00 -19.65
C ALA A 57 -0.66 1.55 -19.18
N LEU A 58 0.45 0.87 -18.86
CA LEU A 58 0.43 -0.49 -18.34
C LEU A 58 -0.16 -0.57 -16.94
N ILE A 59 0.12 0.41 -16.07
CA ILE A 59 -0.49 0.52 -14.74
C ILE A 59 -2.01 0.61 -14.88
N ARG A 60 -2.52 1.50 -15.74
CA ARG A 60 -3.96 1.61 -16.01
C ARG A 60 -4.52 0.33 -16.60
N GLN A 61 -3.80 -0.32 -17.51
CA GLN A 61 -4.23 -1.58 -18.07
C GLN A 61 -4.37 -2.64 -16.97
N LEU A 62 -3.34 -2.87 -16.15
CA LEU A 62 -3.32 -3.89 -15.11
C LEU A 62 -4.30 -3.62 -13.97
N LEU A 63 -4.35 -2.38 -13.47
CA LEU A 63 -5.13 -2.03 -12.27
C LEU A 63 -6.59 -1.66 -12.56
N VAL A 64 -6.93 -1.33 -13.81
CA VAL A 64 -8.29 -0.93 -14.19
C VAL A 64 -8.88 -1.87 -15.22
N THR A 65 -8.29 -1.93 -16.42
CA THR A 65 -8.86 -2.60 -17.61
C THR A 65 -8.88 -4.12 -17.44
N ASP A 66 -7.74 -4.69 -17.05
CA ASP A 66 -7.48 -6.12 -16.88
C ASP A 66 -7.44 -6.52 -15.40
N SER A 67 -8.00 -5.70 -14.50
CA SER A 67 -7.99 -5.92 -13.05
C SER A 67 -8.54 -7.27 -12.59
N ARG A 68 -9.37 -7.93 -13.41
CA ARG A 68 -9.88 -9.29 -13.16
C ARG A 68 -8.91 -10.41 -13.51
N LYS A 69 -7.90 -10.13 -14.34
CA LYS A 69 -6.85 -11.08 -14.76
C LYS A 69 -5.64 -11.05 -13.83
N VAL A 70 -5.55 -10.03 -12.98
CA VAL A 70 -4.48 -9.85 -12.00
C VAL A 70 -4.99 -10.27 -10.62
N THR A 71 -4.22 -11.07 -9.90
CA THR A 71 -4.50 -11.44 -8.52
C THR A 71 -3.47 -10.85 -7.59
N LYS A 72 -3.87 -10.59 -6.34
CA LYS A 72 -2.97 -10.28 -5.24
C LYS A 72 -2.00 -11.45 -5.08
N GLY A 73 -0.72 -11.15 -5.16
CA GLY A 73 0.35 -12.15 -5.16
C GLY A 73 0.40 -12.97 -3.87
N VAL A 74 1.29 -13.97 -3.88
CA VAL A 74 1.47 -14.98 -2.82
C VAL A 74 1.54 -14.39 -1.40
N GLN A 75 2.08 -13.19 -1.26
CA GLN A 75 2.19 -12.51 0.04
C GLN A 75 0.82 -12.21 0.68
N PHE A 76 -0.19 -11.85 -0.11
CA PHE A 76 -1.54 -11.63 0.39
C PHE A 76 -2.26 -12.94 0.75
N GLN A 77 -1.90 -14.05 0.10
CA GLN A 77 -2.40 -15.37 0.49
C GLN A 77 -1.88 -15.79 1.87
N LYS A 78 -0.62 -15.48 2.19
CA LYS A 78 -0.06 -15.69 3.53
C LYS A 78 -0.76 -14.83 4.58
N LEU A 79 -0.98 -13.54 4.28
CA LEU A 79 -1.74 -12.65 5.17
C LEU A 79 -3.17 -13.15 5.41
N ARG A 80 -3.82 -13.75 4.40
CA ARG A 80 -5.15 -14.35 4.52
C ARG A 80 -5.19 -15.50 5.54
N ALA A 81 -4.13 -16.29 5.66
CA ALA A 81 -4.06 -17.37 6.65
C ALA A 81 -4.08 -16.84 8.09
N THR A 82 -3.52 -15.64 8.32
CA THR A 82 -3.44 -15.02 9.66
C THR A 82 -4.62 -14.09 9.95
N LEU A 83 -5.02 -13.26 8.97
CA LEU A 83 -6.03 -12.20 9.14
C LEU A 83 -7.43 -12.59 8.63
N GLY A 84 -7.60 -13.81 8.13
CA GLY A 84 -8.86 -14.29 7.58
C GLY A 84 -9.29 -13.57 6.30
N ASN A 85 -10.60 -13.56 6.03
CA ASN A 85 -11.20 -12.96 4.83
C ASN A 85 -11.62 -11.50 5.05
N GLY A 86 -10.65 -10.58 5.13
CA GLY A 86 -10.87 -9.13 5.19
C GLY A 86 -10.78 -8.46 3.81
N LEU A 87 -10.99 -7.15 3.73
CA LEU A 87 -10.85 -6.40 2.47
C LEU A 87 -9.46 -6.51 1.84
N VAL A 88 -8.42 -6.47 2.66
CA VAL A 88 -7.02 -6.53 2.20
C VAL A 88 -6.66 -7.91 1.67
N THR A 89 -7.19 -8.98 2.29
CA THR A 89 -6.78 -10.37 2.04
C THR A 89 -7.71 -11.14 1.12
N SER A 90 -8.95 -10.68 0.93
CA SER A 90 -9.94 -11.34 0.08
C SER A 90 -9.77 -10.96 -1.39
N GLU A 91 -10.25 -11.83 -2.27
CA GLU A 91 -10.26 -11.64 -3.73
C GLU A 91 -11.61 -11.96 -4.35
N GLY A 92 -11.79 -11.57 -5.62
CA GLY A 92 -12.94 -11.97 -6.43
C GLY A 92 -14.29 -11.58 -5.81
N THR A 93 -15.18 -12.56 -5.69
CA THR A 93 -16.56 -12.37 -5.18
C THR A 93 -16.58 -12.02 -3.70
N THR A 94 -15.75 -12.67 -2.88
CA THR A 94 -15.62 -12.37 -1.44
C THR A 94 -15.14 -10.94 -1.22
N HIS A 95 -14.12 -10.51 -1.96
CA HIS A 95 -13.67 -9.12 -1.92
C HIS A 95 -14.78 -8.13 -2.30
N ARG A 96 -15.52 -8.39 -3.38
CA ARG A 96 -16.63 -7.52 -3.81
C ARG A 96 -17.72 -7.44 -2.73
N ARG A 97 -18.08 -8.56 -2.12
CA ARG A 97 -19.08 -8.61 -1.04
C ARG A 97 -18.61 -7.78 0.15
N ASN A 98 -17.40 -8.04 0.65
CA ASN A 98 -16.84 -7.31 1.79
C ASN A 98 -16.73 -5.81 1.49
N ARG A 99 -16.31 -5.44 0.28
CA ARG A 99 -16.20 -4.03 -0.14
C ARG A 99 -17.56 -3.36 -0.19
N ARG A 100 -18.59 -4.05 -0.66
CA ARG A 100 -19.97 -3.52 -0.67
C ARG A 100 -20.51 -3.32 0.74
N LEU A 101 -20.18 -4.19 1.68
CA LEU A 101 -20.58 -4.05 3.09
C LEU A 101 -19.85 -2.88 3.77
N ALA A 102 -18.58 -2.64 3.44
CA ALA A 102 -17.80 -1.56 4.04
C ALA A 102 -18.05 -0.18 3.40
N GLN A 103 -18.40 -0.12 2.11
CA GLN A 103 -18.55 1.14 1.36
C GLN A 103 -19.45 2.21 2.03
N PRO A 104 -20.59 1.87 2.67
CA PRO A 104 -21.45 2.86 3.30
C PRO A 104 -20.75 3.73 4.35
N ALA A 105 -19.76 3.19 5.08
CA ALA A 105 -18.96 3.95 6.04
C ALA A 105 -18.10 5.03 5.35
N PHE A 106 -17.77 4.85 4.07
CA PHE A 106 -16.95 5.78 3.29
C PHE A 106 -17.79 6.65 2.34
N HIS A 107 -19.11 6.72 2.52
CA HIS A 107 -19.95 7.64 1.75
C HIS A 107 -19.70 9.10 2.16
N ARG A 108 -19.80 10.02 1.20
CA ARG A 108 -19.56 11.47 1.40
C ARG A 108 -20.26 12.04 2.64
N LYS A 109 -21.51 11.64 2.91
CA LYS A 109 -22.24 12.10 4.10
C LYS A 109 -21.56 11.67 5.40
N ARG A 110 -21.17 10.38 5.51
CA ARG A 110 -20.42 9.87 6.66
C ARG A 110 -19.07 10.54 6.83
N ILE A 111 -18.35 10.76 5.72
CA ILE A 111 -17.07 11.47 5.75
C ILE A 111 -17.25 12.88 6.31
N SER A 112 -18.33 13.58 5.93
CA SER A 112 -18.64 14.89 6.50
C SER A 112 -18.82 14.84 8.02
N ASP A 113 -19.57 13.85 8.53
CA ASP A 113 -19.74 13.66 9.98
C ASP A 113 -18.39 13.35 10.68
N TYR A 114 -17.48 12.66 9.98
CA TYR A 114 -16.16 12.34 10.52
C TYR A 114 -15.23 13.54 10.59
N VAL A 115 -15.43 14.60 9.80
CA VAL A 115 -14.60 15.82 9.86
C VAL A 115 -14.71 16.47 11.23
N ASP A 116 -15.90 16.50 11.83
CA ASP A 116 -16.10 17.05 13.17
C ASP A 116 -15.35 16.21 14.21
N ILE A 117 -15.42 14.87 14.10
CA ILE A 117 -14.66 13.95 14.97
C ILE A 117 -13.15 14.16 14.81
N MET A 118 -12.67 14.33 13.58
CA MET A 118 -11.25 14.56 13.28
C MET A 118 -10.79 15.88 13.90
N SER A 119 -11.59 16.94 13.75
CA SER A 119 -11.30 18.27 14.29
C SER A 119 -11.24 18.24 15.81
N ASP A 120 -12.28 17.69 16.47
CA ASP A 120 -12.33 17.52 17.91
C ASP A 120 -11.15 16.71 18.46
N CYS A 121 -10.77 15.61 17.80
CA CYS A 121 -9.63 14.81 18.24
C CYS A 121 -8.31 15.57 18.08
N THR A 122 -8.17 16.33 17.00
CA THR A 122 -6.97 17.13 16.73
C THR A 122 -6.85 18.26 17.74
N GLU A 123 -7.92 19.02 17.99
CA GLU A 123 -7.97 20.09 18.99
C GLU A 123 -7.60 19.59 20.38
N LYS A 124 -8.15 18.44 20.78
CA LYS A 124 -7.81 17.81 22.08
C LYS A 124 -6.35 17.38 22.15
N MET A 125 -5.79 16.83 21.07
CA MET A 125 -4.39 16.43 21.03
C MET A 125 -3.45 17.64 21.18
N ILE A 126 -3.73 18.74 20.48
CA ILE A 126 -2.85 19.92 20.48
C ILE A 126 -3.07 20.84 21.68
N ALA A 127 -4.17 20.70 22.43
CA ALA A 127 -4.48 21.55 23.58
C ALA A 127 -3.40 21.51 24.67
N ASP A 128 -2.72 20.37 24.83
CA ASP A 128 -1.67 20.17 25.82
C ASP A 128 -0.27 20.55 25.31
N TRP A 129 -0.14 20.98 24.05
CA TRP A 129 1.14 21.33 23.44
C TRP A 129 1.61 22.70 23.90
N LYS A 130 2.92 22.81 24.17
CA LYS A 130 3.56 24.05 24.62
C LYS A 130 4.49 24.64 23.56
N PRO A 131 4.62 25.98 23.49
CA PRO A 131 5.62 26.61 22.63
C PRO A 131 7.03 26.05 22.89
N GLY A 132 7.73 25.65 21.83
CA GLY A 132 9.08 25.07 21.92
C GLY A 132 9.14 23.61 22.35
N GLN A 133 7.99 22.95 22.58
CA GLN A 133 7.95 21.52 22.88
C GLN A 133 8.45 20.71 21.69
N GLN A 134 9.38 19.80 21.96
CA GLN A 134 9.78 18.78 20.99
C GLN A 134 8.82 17.60 21.08
N LEU A 135 8.32 17.16 19.93
CA LEU A 135 7.32 16.10 19.81
C LEU A 135 7.84 15.01 18.88
N LEU A 136 7.50 13.76 19.21
CA LEU A 136 7.63 12.64 18.28
C LEU A 136 6.39 12.63 17.39
N LEU A 137 6.42 13.46 16.34
CA LEU A 137 5.24 13.74 15.50
C LEU A 137 4.64 12.48 14.88
N ASP A 138 5.47 11.49 14.55
CA ASP A 138 5.04 10.19 14.06
C ASP A 138 4.17 9.43 15.07
N GLN A 139 4.53 9.49 16.36
CA GLN A 139 3.76 8.87 17.44
C GLN A 139 2.45 9.62 17.70
N GLU A 140 2.51 10.95 17.78
CA GLU A 140 1.33 11.80 17.98
C GLU A 140 0.31 11.60 16.85
N LEU A 141 0.74 11.66 15.59
CA LEU A 141 -0.15 11.48 14.44
C LEU A 141 -0.69 10.06 14.33
N SER A 142 0.10 9.04 14.69
CA SER A 142 -0.38 7.65 14.73
C SER A 142 -1.44 7.45 15.81
N GLY A 143 -1.23 8.03 17.00
CA GLY A 143 -2.20 8.01 18.09
C GLY A 143 -3.49 8.75 17.73
N LEU A 144 -3.37 9.90 17.07
CA LEU A 144 -4.51 10.66 16.54
C LEU A 144 -5.31 9.84 15.53
N ALA A 145 -4.64 9.24 14.53
CA ALA A 145 -5.29 8.43 13.52
C ALA A 145 -6.05 7.24 14.14
N MET A 146 -5.45 6.55 15.11
CA MET A 146 -6.10 5.45 15.83
C MET A 146 -7.32 5.93 16.62
N THR A 147 -7.22 7.07 17.30
CA THR A 147 -8.33 7.67 18.06
C THR A 147 -9.49 8.06 17.15
N ILE A 148 -9.19 8.66 16.00
CA ILE A 148 -10.20 9.03 14.99
C ILE A 148 -10.89 7.77 14.47
N VAL A 149 -10.13 6.74 14.06
CA VAL A 149 -10.68 5.49 13.57
C VAL A 149 -11.60 4.84 14.60
N ALA A 150 -11.18 4.77 15.87
CA ALA A 150 -11.96 4.17 16.95
C ALA A 150 -13.27 4.92 17.28
N LYS A 151 -13.34 6.22 16.99
CA LYS A 151 -14.55 7.04 17.22
C LYS A 151 -15.48 7.09 16.00
N ALA A 152 -14.92 6.99 14.79
CA ALA A 152 -15.66 7.15 13.55
C ALA A 152 -16.25 5.84 13.01
N LEU A 153 -15.64 4.69 13.30
CA LEU A 153 -15.94 3.38 12.71
C LEU A 153 -16.38 2.32 13.73
#